data_AF-A0A496B446-F1
#
_entry.id   AF-A0A496B446-F1
#
_cell.length_a   1.000
_cell.length_b   1.000
_cell.length_c   1.000
_cell.angle_alpha   90.00
_cell.angle_beta   90.00
_cell.angle_gamma   90.00
#
_symmetry.space_group_name_H-M   'P 1'
#
loop_
_entity.id
_entity.type
_entity.pdbx_description
1 polymer ?
#
loop_
_entity_poly.entity_id
_entity_poly.type
_entity_poly.pdbx_seq_one_letter_code
_entity_poly.pdbx_strand_id
1 'polypeptide(L)'
;MATIRKKISGCYRRVLIFLLAIIAVGLIGIGLVYRHVGGREGARYWMAERALSGIEKHLKSEDRRPDGIPEEQIVGSFQRVREATQRRQVNLVSLYAALKSYQTEFNVKKPSTPEVQAFLRTLEGTILQNADGKN
;
A
#
# COMPACT_ATOMS: atom_id res chain seq x y z
N MET A 1 56.31 0.50 -9.97
CA MET A 1 54.96 -0.13 -9.97
C MET A 1 54.30 -0.30 -8.58
N ALA A 2 54.96 -0.05 -7.44
CA ALA A 2 54.37 -0.25 -6.11
C ALA A 2 53.44 0.88 -5.61
N THR A 3 53.62 2.11 -6.10
CA THR A 3 52.86 3.30 -5.65
C THR A 3 51.46 3.39 -6.24
N ILE A 4 51.23 2.89 -7.45
CA ILE A 4 49.93 2.90 -8.13
C ILE A 4 48.95 1.92 -7.44
N ARG A 5 49.45 0.74 -7.03
CA ARG A 5 48.65 -0.29 -6.33
C ARG A 5 48.14 0.21 -4.98
N LYS A 6 48.95 0.99 -4.24
CA LYS A 6 48.54 1.64 -2.98
C LYS A 6 47.46 2.72 -3.21
N LYS A 7 47.59 3.55 -4.26
CA LYS A 7 46.60 4.59 -4.61
C LYS A 7 45.25 4.00 -5.01
N ILE A 8 45.24 2.93 -5.81
CA ILE A 8 44.02 2.22 -6.22
C ILE A 8 43.35 1.54 -5.01
N SER A 9 44.14 0.92 -4.11
CA SER A 9 43.60 0.32 -2.88
C SER A 9 42.97 1.36 -1.94
N GLY A 10 43.51 2.58 -1.89
CA GLY A 10 42.97 3.68 -1.10
C GLY A 10 41.69 4.27 -1.69
N CYS A 11 41.61 4.39 -3.02
CA CYS A 11 40.39 4.82 -3.72
C CYS A 11 39.27 3.79 -3.53
N TYR A 12 39.57 2.50 -3.73
CA TYR A 12 38.62 1.41 -3.53
C TYR A 12 38.13 1.34 -2.08
N ARG A 13 39.02 1.53 -1.10
CA ARG A 13 38.66 1.57 0.33
C ARG A 13 37.75 2.75 0.66
N ARG A 14 37.98 3.94 0.09
CA ARG A 14 37.08 5.09 0.27
C ARG A 14 35.72 4.85 -0.37
N VAL A 15 35.68 4.36 -1.61
CA VAL A 15 34.42 4.03 -2.31
C VAL A 15 33.62 2.97 -1.55
N LEU A 16 34.28 1.93 -1.03
CA LEU A 16 33.64 0.90 -0.22
C LEU A 16 33.03 1.47 1.07
N ILE A 17 33.75 2.38 1.75
CA ILE A 17 33.24 3.06 2.96
C ILE A 17 32.02 3.92 2.62
N PHE A 18 32.05 4.68 1.51
CA PHE A 18 30.88 5.45 1.07
C PHE A 18 29.70 4.55 0.72
N LEU A 19 29.94 3.42 0.04
CA LEU A 19 28.89 2.45 -0.26
C LEU A 19 28.28 1.88 1.03
N LEU A 20 29.10 1.47 1.99
CA LEU A 20 28.65 0.98 3.28
C LEU A 20 27.91 2.04 4.09
N ALA A 21 28.35 3.31 4.03
CA ALA A 21 27.66 4.41 4.68
C ALA A 21 26.27 4.65 4.06
N ILE A 22 26.15 4.62 2.73
CA ILE A 22 24.86 4.74 2.03
C ILE A 22 23.94 3.57 2.42
N ILE A 23 24.46 2.34 2.44
CA ILE A 23 23.70 1.16 2.87
C ILE A 23 23.26 1.31 4.33
N ALA A 24 24.15 1.74 5.22
CA ALA A 24 23.84 1.93 6.64
C ALA A 24 22.75 2.99 6.85
N VAL A 25 22.84 4.14 6.17
CA VAL A 25 21.80 5.18 6.23
C VAL A 25 20.47 4.66 5.68
N GLY A 26 20.50 3.90 4.58
CA GLY A 26 19.30 3.25 4.04
C GLY A 26 18.66 2.26 5.02
N LEU A 27 19.47 1.40 5.66
CA LEU A 27 19.00 0.44 6.66
C LEU A 27 18.45 1.12 7.91
N ILE A 28 19.06 2.22 8.37
CA ILE A 28 18.55 3.02 9.50
C ILE A 28 17.19 3.64 9.12
N GLY A 29 17.06 4.19 7.92
CA GLY A 29 15.79 4.73 7.43
C GLY A 29 14.69 3.67 7.36
N ILE A 30 15.00 2.49 6.79
CA ILE A 30 14.07 1.36 6.74
C ILE A 30 13.70 0.90 8.15
N GLY A 31 14.67 0.80 9.06
CA GLY A 31 14.46 0.38 10.44
C GLY A 31 13.58 1.34 11.25
N LEU A 32 13.75 2.65 11.05
CA LEU A 32 12.89 3.67 11.67
C LEU A 32 11.44 3.58 11.19
N VAL A 33 11.25 3.43 9.87
CA VAL A 33 9.91 3.20 9.30
C VAL A 33 9.32 1.90 9.84
N TYR A 34 10.09 0.81 9.89
CA TYR A 34 9.62 -0.48 10.40
C TYR A 34 9.21 -0.42 11.88
N ARG A 35 9.95 0.33 12.69
CA ARG A 35 9.65 0.57 14.11
C ARG A 35 8.42 1.45 14.29
N HIS A 36 8.30 2.52 13.50
CA HIS A 36 7.16 3.43 13.61
C HIS A 36 5.85 2.78 13.15
N VAL A 37 5.95 1.94 12.13
CA VAL A 37 4.82 1.19 11.57
C VAL A 37 4.39 0.02 12.49
N GLY A 38 5.17 -0.35 13.52
CA GLY A 38 4.77 -1.38 14.49
C GLY A 38 5.08 -2.81 14.05
N GLY A 39 6.16 -3.00 13.29
CA GLY A 39 6.65 -4.32 12.88
C GLY A 39 5.93 -4.93 11.68
N ARG A 40 6.02 -6.26 11.54
CA ARG A 40 5.54 -7.01 10.36
C ARG A 40 4.03 -6.89 10.14
N GLU A 41 3.26 -6.74 11.22
CA GLU A 41 1.80 -6.56 11.13
C GLU A 41 1.44 -5.17 10.63
N GLY A 42 1.99 -4.12 11.23
CA GLY A 42 1.69 -2.77 10.74
C GLY A 42 2.21 -2.51 9.33
N ALA A 43 3.29 -3.18 8.90
CA ALA A 43 3.73 -3.11 7.50
C ALA A 43 2.65 -3.62 6.53
N ARG A 44 1.87 -4.63 6.94
CA ARG A 44 0.74 -5.13 6.15
C ARG A 44 -0.41 -4.12 6.10
N TYR A 45 -0.73 -3.49 7.23
CA TYR A 45 -1.75 -2.42 7.25
C TYR A 45 -1.33 -1.20 6.42
N TRP A 46 -0.06 -0.79 6.52
CA TRP A 46 0.49 0.30 5.71
C TRP A 46 0.45 0.00 4.21
N MET A 47 0.81 -1.22 3.81
CA MET A 47 0.72 -1.65 2.42
C MET A 47 -0.74 -1.72 1.93
N ALA A 48 -1.68 -2.17 2.78
CA ALA A 48 -3.10 -2.15 2.46
C ALA A 48 -3.63 -0.73 2.24
N GLU A 49 -3.21 0.23 3.07
CA GLU A 49 -3.57 1.65 2.95
C GLU A 49 -2.98 2.29 1.67
N ARG A 50 -1.75 1.90 1.32
CA ARG A 50 -1.10 2.31 0.06
C ARG A 50 -1.86 1.79 -1.15
N ALA A 51 -2.29 0.52 -1.11
CA ALA A 51 -3.05 -0.11 -2.19
C ALA A 51 -4.47 0.49 -2.32
N LEU A 52 -5.16 0.71 -1.19
CA LEU A 52 -6.45 1.42 -1.14
C LEU A 52 -6.36 2.79 -1.82
N SER A 53 -5.37 3.59 -1.43
CA SER A 53 -5.17 4.93 -2.01
C SER A 53 -4.84 4.88 -3.50
N GLY A 54 -4.12 3.85 -3.95
CA GLY A 54 -3.83 3.64 -5.37
C GLY A 54 -5.09 3.34 -6.19
N ILE A 55 -5.93 2.44 -5.70
CA ILE A 55 -7.19 2.08 -6.38
C ILE A 55 -8.19 3.22 -6.34
N GLU A 56 -8.32 3.92 -5.20
CA GLU A 56 -9.17 5.11 -5.08
C GLU A 56 -8.77 6.16 -6.13
N LYS A 57 -7.48 6.47 -6.24
CA LYS A 57 -6.98 7.40 -7.25
C LYS A 57 -7.26 6.93 -8.67
N HIS A 58 -7.12 5.62 -8.93
CA HIS A 58 -7.43 5.04 -10.24
C HIS A 58 -8.91 5.19 -10.59
N LEU A 59 -9.82 4.90 -9.65
CA LEU A 59 -11.27 5.05 -9.83
C LEU A 59 -11.72 6.51 -9.99
N LYS A 60 -11.00 7.44 -9.36
CA LYS A 60 -11.25 8.89 -9.47
C LYS A 60 -10.72 9.52 -10.75
N SER A 61 -9.87 8.82 -11.52
CA SER A 61 -9.36 9.38 -12.78
C SER A 61 -10.47 9.50 -13.82
N GLU A 62 -10.49 10.61 -14.56
CA GLU A 62 -11.57 10.95 -15.51
C GLU A 62 -11.78 9.85 -16.56
N ASP A 63 -10.70 9.21 -17.03
CA ASP A 63 -10.77 8.14 -18.04
C ASP A 63 -11.35 6.81 -17.51
N ARG A 64 -11.35 6.61 -16.19
CA ARG A 64 -11.70 5.34 -15.54
C ARG A 64 -12.93 5.42 -14.65
N ARG A 65 -13.45 6.63 -14.38
CA ARG A 65 -14.63 6.82 -13.55
C ARG A 65 -15.87 6.22 -14.23
N PRO A 66 -16.60 5.30 -13.58
CA PRO A 66 -17.87 4.83 -14.11
C PRO A 66 -18.91 5.97 -14.04
N ASP A 67 -19.62 6.23 -15.14
CA ASP A 67 -20.52 7.37 -15.26
C ASP A 67 -21.75 7.27 -14.33
N GLY A 68 -22.06 6.06 -13.85
CA GLY A 68 -23.21 5.78 -12.98
C GLY A 68 -22.92 5.77 -11.48
N ILE A 69 -21.72 6.13 -11.02
CA ILE A 69 -21.39 6.17 -9.58
C ILE A 69 -20.91 7.57 -9.17
N PRO A 70 -21.57 8.22 -8.19
CA PRO A 70 -21.10 9.48 -7.65
C PRO A 70 -19.73 9.31 -6.98
N GLU A 71 -18.84 10.28 -7.17
CA GLU A 71 -17.49 10.25 -6.59
C GLU A 71 -17.54 10.16 -5.06
N GLU A 72 -18.54 10.81 -4.45
CA GLU A 72 -18.78 10.81 -3.02
C GLU A 72 -19.03 9.40 -2.48
N GLN A 73 -19.70 8.54 -3.25
CA GLN A 73 -19.94 7.15 -2.86
C GLN A 73 -18.66 6.32 -2.90
N ILE A 74 -17.79 6.57 -3.89
CA ILE A 74 -16.47 5.93 -3.97
C ILE A 74 -15.64 6.38 -2.75
N VAL A 75 -15.45 7.69 -2.58
CA VAL A 75 -14.66 8.27 -1.48
C VAL A 75 -15.18 7.79 -0.12
N GLY A 76 -16.50 7.81 0.11
CA GLY A 76 -17.09 7.38 1.37
C GLY A 76 -16.90 5.88 1.69
N SER A 77 -16.88 5.03 0.66
CA SER A 77 -16.61 3.59 0.84
C SER A 77 -15.13 3.33 1.14
N PHE A 78 -14.23 3.99 0.42
CA PHE A 78 -12.79 3.90 0.68
C PHE A 78 -12.41 4.47 2.05
N GLN A 79 -13.04 5.57 2.46
CA GLN A 79 -12.79 6.18 3.76
C GLN A 79 -13.22 5.27 4.91
N ARG A 80 -14.40 4.64 4.83
CA ARG A 80 -14.86 3.65 5.84
C ARG A 80 -13.87 2.50 6.00
N VAL A 81 -13.38 1.95 4.89
CA VAL A 81 -12.38 0.85 4.93
C VAL A 81 -11.02 1.35 5.44
N ARG A 82 -10.61 2.57 5.11
CA ARG A 82 -9.38 3.19 5.64
C ARG A 82 -9.46 3.36 7.16
N GLU A 83 -10.56 3.88 7.67
CA GLU A 83 -10.79 4.01 9.12
C GLU A 83 -10.79 2.65 9.82
N ALA A 84 -11.46 1.64 9.25
CA ALA A 84 -11.42 0.27 9.77
C ALA A 84 -10.00 -0.34 9.73
N THR A 85 -9.23 -0.06 8.69
CA THR A 85 -7.83 -0.48 8.55
C THR A 85 -6.95 0.16 9.63
N GLN A 86 -7.11 1.45 9.89
CA GLN A 86 -6.40 2.16 10.96
C GLN A 86 -6.75 1.62 12.36
N ARG A 87 -8.01 1.24 12.57
CA ARG A 87 -8.49 0.59 13.81
C ARG A 87 -8.14 -0.90 13.90
N ARG A 88 -7.45 -1.47 12.90
CA ARG A 88 -7.16 -2.91 12.75
C ARG A 88 -8.41 -3.81 12.75
N GLN A 89 -9.57 -3.25 12.42
CA GLN A 89 -10.87 -3.93 12.34
C GLN A 89 -11.18 -4.40 10.92
N VAL A 90 -10.16 -4.92 10.23
CA VAL A 90 -10.27 -5.36 8.83
C VAL A 90 -9.66 -6.75 8.70
N ASN A 91 -10.32 -7.61 7.94
CA ASN A 91 -9.73 -8.87 7.52
C ASN A 91 -8.71 -8.55 6.42
N LEU A 92 -7.43 -8.45 6.79
CA LEU A 92 -6.36 -8.13 5.85
C LEU A 92 -6.30 -9.11 4.67
N VAL A 93 -6.58 -10.40 4.88
CA VAL A 93 -6.54 -11.39 3.79
C VAL A 93 -7.63 -11.09 2.77
N SER A 94 -8.86 -10.88 3.23
CA SER A 94 -9.99 -10.53 2.35
C SER A 94 -9.79 -9.17 1.67
N LEU A 95 -9.25 -8.18 2.41
CA LEU A 95 -8.92 -6.88 1.84
C LEU A 95 -7.89 -6.99 0.73
N TYR A 96 -6.79 -7.71 0.96
CA TYR A 96 -5.79 -7.93 -0.09
C TYR A 96 -6.38 -8.66 -1.30
N ALA A 97 -7.24 -9.66 -1.09
CA ALA A 97 -7.89 -10.38 -2.17
C ALA A 97 -8.78 -9.46 -3.02
N ALA A 98 -9.60 -8.61 -2.37
CA ALA A 98 -10.46 -7.64 -3.05
C ALA A 98 -9.66 -6.62 -3.86
N LEU A 99 -8.62 -6.03 -3.25
CA LEU A 99 -7.75 -5.06 -3.93
C LEU A 99 -7.00 -5.69 -5.11
N LYS A 100 -6.53 -6.94 -4.96
CA LYS A 100 -5.84 -7.67 -6.02
C LYS A 100 -6.77 -8.05 -7.16
N SER A 101 -7.99 -8.51 -6.89
CA SER A 101 -8.99 -8.80 -7.93
C SER A 101 -9.28 -7.55 -8.76
N TYR A 102 -9.51 -6.41 -8.11
CA TYR A 102 -9.72 -5.15 -8.82
C TYR A 102 -8.54 -4.77 -9.70
N GLN A 103 -7.31 -4.85 -9.18
CA GLN A 103 -6.11 -4.55 -9.96
C GLN A 103 -5.91 -5.55 -11.12
N THR A 104 -6.29 -6.81 -10.95
CA THR A 104 -6.15 -7.81 -12.03
C THR A 104 -7.16 -7.56 -13.15
N GLU A 105 -8.39 -7.20 -12.81
CA GLU A 105 -9.51 -7.07 -13.75
C GLU A 105 -9.58 -5.69 -14.42
N PHE A 106 -9.25 -4.62 -13.68
CA PHE A 106 -9.53 -3.23 -14.09
C PHE A 106 -8.29 -2.34 -14.19
N ASN A 107 -7.08 -2.91 -14.11
CA ASN A 107 -5.86 -2.14 -14.35
C ASN A 107 -5.76 -1.69 -15.82
N VAL A 108 -6.18 -2.53 -16.77
CA VAL A 108 -6.10 -2.20 -18.21
C VAL A 108 -7.47 -1.81 -18.80
N LYS A 109 -8.57 -2.29 -18.22
CA LYS A 109 -9.94 -2.03 -18.69
C LYS A 109 -10.64 -0.96 -17.82
N LYS A 110 -11.50 -0.12 -18.42
CA LYS A 110 -12.42 0.75 -17.67
C LYS A 110 -13.50 -0.13 -17.02
N PRO A 111 -13.69 -0.07 -15.68
CA PRO A 111 -14.73 -0.86 -15.02
C PRO A 111 -16.12 -0.29 -15.29
N SER A 112 -17.11 -1.17 -15.34
CA SER A 112 -18.52 -0.83 -15.52
C SER A 112 -19.14 -0.45 -14.16
N THR A 113 -20.21 0.36 -14.16
CA THR A 113 -20.97 0.72 -12.95
C THR A 113 -21.31 -0.48 -12.04
N PRO A 114 -21.90 -1.60 -12.53
CA PRO A 114 -22.18 -2.75 -11.67
C PRO A 114 -20.93 -3.46 -11.12
N GLU A 115 -19.83 -3.47 -11.89
CA GLU A 115 -18.56 -4.06 -11.47
C GLU A 115 -17.95 -3.26 -10.32
N VAL A 116 -17.97 -1.92 -10.41
CA VAL A 116 -17.50 -1.06 -9.32
C VAL A 116 -18.41 -1.16 -8.10
N GLN A 117 -19.74 -1.23 -8.26
CA GLN A 117 -20.63 -1.44 -7.11
C GLN A 117 -20.38 -2.79 -6.41
N ALA A 118 -20.17 -3.86 -7.17
CA ALA A 118 -19.82 -5.17 -6.61
C ALA A 118 -18.48 -5.12 -5.87
N PHE A 119 -17.49 -4.43 -6.45
CA PHE A 119 -16.21 -4.22 -5.81
C PHE A 119 -16.33 -3.41 -4.51
N LEU A 120 -17.06 -2.28 -4.50
CA LEU A 120 -17.26 -1.47 -3.30
C LEU A 120 -17.96 -2.25 -2.18
N ARG A 121 -18.98 -3.06 -2.51
CA ARG A 121 -19.62 -3.97 -1.54
C ARG A 121 -18.63 -5.01 -1.00
N THR A 122 -17.81 -5.58 -1.86
CA THR A 122 -16.78 -6.55 -1.45
C THR A 122 -15.76 -5.88 -0.53
N LEU A 123 -15.34 -4.65 -0.85
CA LEU A 123 -14.42 -3.85 -0.05
C LEU A 123 -14.99 -3.58 1.35
N GLU A 124 -16.25 -3.15 1.44
CA GLU A 124 -16.94 -2.94 2.72
C GLU A 124 -17.10 -4.24 3.52
N GLY A 125 -17.35 -5.37 2.85
CA GLY A 125 -17.43 -6.69 3.48
C GLY A 125 -16.12 -7.20 4.10
N THR A 126 -15.00 -6.52 3.87
CA THR A 126 -13.71 -6.85 4.51
C THR A 126 -13.59 -6.28 5.92
N ILE A 127 -14.44 -5.32 6.27
CA ILE A 127 -14.50 -4.76 7.62
C ILE A 127 -15.02 -5.84 8.55
N LEU A 128 -14.24 -6.17 9.58
CA LEU A 128 -14.65 -7.11 10.61
C LEU A 128 -15.75 -6.43 11.44
N GLN A 129 -16.98 -6.92 11.34
CA GLN A 129 -18.03 -6.55 12.27
C GLN A 129 -17.67 -7.10 13.66
N ASN A 130 -17.06 -6.27 14.49
CA ASN A 130 -16.97 -6.53 15.92
C ASN A 130 -17.91 -5.55 16.63
N ALA A 131 -18.95 -6.11 17.29
CA ALA A 131 -19.89 -5.49 18.23
C ALA A 131 -21.13 -4.75 17.67
N ASP A 132 -21.97 -5.47 16.93
CA ASP A 132 -23.44 -5.32 17.07
C ASP A 132 -24.03 -6.68 17.46
N GLY A 133 -23.58 -7.17 18.62
CA GLY A 133 -24.03 -8.42 19.22
C GLY A 133 -24.66 -8.10 20.56
N LYS A 134 -25.95 -7.78 20.53
CA LYS A 134 -26.86 -7.95 21.66
C LYS A 134 -26.58 -9.27 22.37
N ASN A 135 -26.35 -9.21 23.68
CA ASN A 135 -26.98 -10.06 24.68
C ASN A 135 -27.00 -9.29 25.99
#